data_AF-A0A2M8KX45-F1
#
_entry.id   AF-A0A2M8KX45-F1
#
_cell.length_a   1.000
_cell.length_b   1.000
_cell.length_c   1.000
_cell.angle_alpha   90.00
_cell.angle_beta   90.00
_cell.angle_gamma   90.00
#
_symmetry.space_group_name_H-M   'P 1'
#
loop_
_entity.id
_entity.type
_entity.pdbx_description
1 polymer ?
#
loop_
_entity_poly.entity_id
_entity_poly.type
_entity_poly.pdbx_seq_one_letter_code
_entity_poly.pdbx_strand_id
1 'polypeptide(L)'
;MSIILSYMELLFGIPSAHAQIPASPTLGDIIKKLWNEAILPAIVFLFVLATVVFIIGLIRFIAGADSEEAQATGKRYIIWGIVGMFIMFGTGAIMLVISNFFSAL
;
A
#
# COMPACT_ATOMS: atom_id res chain seq x y z
N MET A 1 -7.24 -11.27 -3.96
CA MET A 1 -6.04 -11.35 -3.10
C MET A 1 -4.76 -11.38 -3.93
N SER A 2 -4.59 -12.32 -4.87
CA SER A 2 -3.37 -12.47 -5.69
C SER A 2 -3.02 -11.24 -6.55
N ILE A 3 -4.03 -10.56 -7.09
CA ILE A 3 -3.83 -9.41 -7.97
C ILE A 3 -3.16 -8.24 -7.23
N ILE A 4 -3.69 -7.85 -6.06
CA ILE A 4 -3.15 -6.73 -5.26
C ILE A 4 -1.71 -7.02 -4.83
N LEU A 5 -1.43 -8.26 -4.40
CA LEU A 5 -0.08 -8.68 -4.02
C LEU A 5 0.89 -8.60 -5.20
N SER A 6 0.49 -9.08 -6.38
CA SER A 6 1.31 -8.98 -7.59
C SER A 6 1.59 -7.52 -8.01
N TYR A 7 0.60 -6.64 -7.91
CA TYR A 7 0.82 -5.21 -8.16
C TYR A 7 1.74 -4.56 -7.12
N MET A 8 1.68 -4.99 -5.86
CA MET A 8 2.56 -4.49 -4.81
C MET A 8 4.00 -4.98 -4.98
N GLU A 9 4.21 -6.24 -5.35
CA GLU A 9 5.55 -6.75 -5.70
C GLU A 9 6.16 -5.94 -6.84
N LEU A 10 5.37 -5.62 -7.87
CA LEU A 10 5.80 -4.78 -8.97
C LEU A 10 6.14 -3.35 -8.51
N LEU A 11 5.31 -2.76 -7.65
CA LEU A 11 5.51 -1.38 -7.17
C LEU A 11 6.70 -1.24 -6.25
N PHE A 12 6.91 -2.18 -5.33
CA PHE A 12 7.99 -2.10 -4.34
C PHE A 12 9.28 -2.79 -4.81
N GLY A 13 9.25 -3.55 -5.91
CA GLY A 13 10.41 -4.24 -6.46
C GLY A 13 10.98 -5.34 -5.55
N ILE A 14 10.24 -5.74 -4.51
CA ILE A 14 10.65 -6.77 -3.56
C ILE A 14 9.82 -8.03 -3.84
N PRO A 15 10.39 -9.09 -4.42
CA PRO A 15 9.67 -10.36 -4.60
C PRO A 15 9.37 -11.00 -3.24
N SER A 16 8.16 -11.54 -3.07
CA SER A 16 7.77 -12.28 -1.85
C SER A 16 8.51 -13.62 -1.77
N ALA A 17 9.76 -13.59 -1.29
CA ALA A 17 10.54 -14.80 -1.10
C ALA A 17 10.06 -15.54 0.15
N HIS A 18 9.31 -16.63 -0.05
CA HIS A 18 8.98 -17.60 1.00
C HIS A 18 10.16 -18.55 1.22
N ALA A 19 11.34 -18.00 1.54
CA ALA A 19 12.50 -18.83 1.86
C ALA A 19 12.38 -19.35 3.30
N GLN A 20 12.52 -20.66 3.48
CA GLN A 20 12.63 -21.26 4.81
C GLN A 20 13.85 -20.67 5.51
N ILE A 21 13.66 -20.20 6.75
CA ILE A 21 14.75 -19.62 7.55
C ILE A 21 15.78 -20.73 7.78
N PRO A 22 17.06 -20.52 7.39
CA PRO A 22 18.09 -21.51 7.67
C PRO A 22 18.22 -21.73 9.18
N ALA A 23 18.62 -22.94 9.59
CA ALA A 23 18.75 -23.30 11.02
C ALA A 23 19.69 -22.37 11.80
N SER A 24 20.62 -21.70 11.12
CA SER A 24 21.40 -20.57 11.63
C SER A 24 20.96 -19.26 10.91
N PRO A 25 20.01 -18.50 11.46
CA PRO A 25 19.51 -17.28 10.82
C PRO A 25 20.56 -16.18 10.82
N THR A 26 20.75 -15.53 9.67
CA THR A 26 21.54 -14.30 9.57
C THR A 26 20.65 -13.08 9.85
N LEU A 27 21.28 -11.92 10.11
CA LEU A 27 20.53 -10.65 10.25
C LEU A 27 19.68 -10.35 9.01
N GLY A 28 20.18 -10.69 7.81
CA GLY A 28 19.44 -10.52 6.56
C GLY A 28 18.17 -11.37 6.50
N ASP A 29 18.18 -12.57 7.05
CA ASP A 29 17.01 -13.47 7.07
C ASP A 29 15.93 -12.95 8.02
N ILE A 30 16.33 -12.37 9.15
CA ILE A 30 15.41 -11.75 10.11
C ILE A 30 14.71 -10.54 9.47
N ILE A 31 15.47 -9.69 8.76
CA ILE A 31 14.92 -8.51 8.07
C ILE A 31 13.93 -8.95 6.98
N LYS A 32 14.29 -9.96 6.16
CA LYS A 32 13.41 -10.50 5.11
C LYS A 32 12.11 -11.06 5.69
N LYS A 33 12.20 -11.81 6.79
CA LYS A 33 11.00 -12.35 7.46
C LYS A 33 10.10 -11.24 7.98
N LEU A 34 10.66 -10.25 8.67
CA LEU A 34 9.88 -9.13 9.19
C LEU A 34 9.18 -8.37 8.06
N TRP A 35 9.88 -8.16 6.95
CA TRP A 35 9.32 -7.53 5.77
C TRP A 35 8.12 -8.32 5.21
N ASN A 36 8.28 -9.62 4.98
CA ASN A 36 7.28 -10.46 4.34
C ASN A 36 6.07 -10.76 5.24
N GLU A 37 6.30 -10.95 6.54
CA GLU A 37 5.28 -11.43 7.48
C GLU A 37 4.56 -10.31 8.24
N ALA A 38 5.20 -9.14 8.39
CA ALA A 38 4.61 -8.03 9.15
C ALA A 38 4.36 -6.80 8.27
N ILE A 39 5.38 -6.30 7.59
CA ILE A 39 5.30 -5.02 6.88
C ILE A 39 4.40 -5.14 5.66
N LEU A 40 4.63 -6.14 4.80
CA LEU A 40 3.87 -6.31 3.56
C LEU A 40 2.36 -6.52 3.81
N PRO A 41 1.93 -7.39 4.75
CA PRO A 41 0.52 -7.52 5.11
C PRO A 41 -0.08 -6.24 5.70
N ALA A 42 0.69 -5.48 6.50
CA ALA A 42 0.23 -4.21 7.06
C ALA A 42 -0.01 -3.17 5.95
N ILE A 43 0.86 -3.09 4.93
CA ILE A 43 0.66 -2.19 3.79
C ILE A 43 -0.59 -2.58 3.01
N VAL A 44 -0.79 -3.87 2.72
CA VAL A 44 -2.01 -4.37 2.05
C VAL A 44 -3.26 -3.96 2.84
N PHE A 45 -3.22 -4.15 4.16
CA PHE A 45 -4.32 -3.79 5.04
C PHE A 45 -4.63 -2.28 4.99
N LEU A 46 -3.59 -1.44 5.06
CA LEU A 46 -3.75 0.01 4.95
C LEU A 46 -4.28 0.43 3.58
N PHE A 47 -3.88 -0.25 2.50
CA PHE A 47 -4.38 0.03 1.15
C PHE A 47 -5.89 -0.25 1.04
N VAL A 48 -6.32 -1.39 1.60
CA VAL A 48 -7.75 -1.73 1.68
C VAL A 48 -8.49 -0.69 2.50
N LEU A 49 -7.95 -0.29 3.65
CA LEU A 49 -8.55 0.74 4.50
C LEU A 49 -8.68 2.08 3.77
N ALA A 50 -7.64 2.53 3.07
CA ALA A 50 -7.65 3.76 2.27
C ALA A 50 -8.70 3.71 1.16
N THR A 51 -8.82 2.55 0.49
CA THR A 51 -9.83 2.32 -0.56
C THR A 51 -11.25 2.37 0.02
N VAL A 52 -11.47 1.76 1.19
CA VAL A 52 -12.77 1.81 1.88
C VAL A 52 -13.13 3.23 2.27
N VAL A 53 -12.19 3.98 2.86
CA VAL A 53 -12.35 5.40 3.21
C VAL A 53 -12.70 6.24 1.99
N PHE A 54 -12.01 6.00 0.87
CA PHE A 54 -12.29 6.65 -0.41
C PHE A 54 -13.72 6.35 -0.91
N ILE A 55 -14.13 5.08 -0.90
CA ILE A 55 -15.47 4.65 -1.34
C ILE A 55 -16.56 5.25 -0.46
N ILE A 56 -16.39 5.24 0.88
CA ILE A 56 -17.33 5.86 1.82
C ILE A 56 -17.46 7.36 1.51
N GLY A 57 -16.33 8.03 1.25
CA GLY A 57 -16.34 9.43 0.84
C GLY A 57 -17.11 9.66 -0.45
N LEU A 58 -16.92 8.80 -1.45
CA LEU A 58 -17.62 8.88 -2.74
C LEU A 58 -19.12 8.67 -2.59
N ILE A 59 -19.54 7.63 -1.86
CA ILE A 59 -20.96 7.35 -1.59
C ILE A 59 -21.59 8.55 -0.88
N ARG A 60 -20.93 9.10 0.14
CA ARG A 60 -21.46 10.22 0.92
C ARG A 60 -21.50 11.53 0.14
N PHE A 61 -20.53 11.73 -0.75
CA PHE A 61 -20.50 12.86 -1.67
C PHE A 61 -21.65 12.82 -2.68
N ILE A 62 -21.96 11.64 -3.25
CA ILE A 62 -23.04 11.47 -4.23
C ILE A 62 -24.42 11.46 -3.56
N ALA A 63 -24.60 10.65 -2.51
CA ALA A 63 -25.89 10.52 -1.82
C ALA A 63 -26.28 11.77 -1.03
N GLY A 64 -25.29 12.55 -0.60
CA GLY A 64 -25.49 13.83 0.08
C GLY A 64 -25.56 15.03 -0.87
N ALA A 65 -25.86 14.84 -2.16
CA ALA A 65 -25.82 15.91 -3.16
C ALA A 65 -26.71 17.11 -2.79
N ASP A 66 -27.83 16.88 -2.09
CA ASP A 66 -28.79 17.89 -1.68
C ASP A 66 -28.39 18.64 -0.38
N SER A 67 -27.26 18.27 0.24
CA SER A 67 -26.73 18.91 1.46
C SER A 67 -25.26 19.28 1.27
N GLU A 68 -24.97 20.59 1.34
CA GLU A 68 -23.60 21.09 1.24
C GLU A 68 -22.67 20.51 2.31
N GLU A 69 -23.20 20.26 3.52
CA GLU A 69 -22.45 19.68 4.63
C GLU A 69 -22.07 18.21 4.37
N ALA A 70 -23.01 17.42 3.83
CA ALA A 70 -22.77 16.04 3.46
C ALA A 70 -21.76 15.93 2.31
N GLN A 71 -21.86 16.82 1.31
CA GLN A 71 -20.87 16.95 0.25
C GLN A 71 -19.48 17.31 0.78
N ALA A 72 -19.38 18.34 1.65
CA ALA A 72 -18.10 18.78 2.21
C ALA A 72 -17.42 17.65 3.00
N THR A 73 -18.21 16.89 3.75
CA THR A 73 -17.74 15.72 4.48
C THR A 73 -17.27 14.63 3.53
N GLY A 74 -18.07 14.27 2.51
CA GLY A 74 -17.70 13.27 1.50
C GLY A 74 -16.38 13.60 0.78
N LYS A 75 -16.20 14.87 0.37
CA LYS A 75 -14.94 15.36 -0.23
C LYS A 75 -13.74 15.15 0.69
N ARG A 76 -13.87 15.39 1.99
CA ARG A 76 -12.78 15.15 2.95
C ARG A 76 -12.38 13.68 3.00
N TYR A 77 -13.33 12.76 3.08
CA TYR A 77 -13.06 11.31 3.08
C TYR A 77 -12.41 10.85 1.76
N ILE A 78 -12.86 11.38 0.62
CA ILE A 78 -12.22 11.14 -0.69
C ILE A 78 -10.75 11.57 -0.65
N ILE A 79 -10.47 12.80 -0.20
CA ILE A 79 -9.10 13.34 -0.14
C ILE A 79 -8.23 12.49 0.77
N TRP A 80 -8.71 12.12 1.96
CA TRP A 80 -7.96 11.25 2.87
C TRP A 80 -7.64 9.89 2.26
N GLY A 81 -8.59 9.29 1.55
CA GLY A 81 -8.37 8.05 0.81
C GLY A 81 -7.33 8.20 -0.30
N ILE A 82 -7.42 9.27 -1.11
CA ILE A 82 -6.46 9.56 -2.19
C ILE A 82 -5.06 9.81 -1.64
N VAL A 83 -4.92 10.59 -0.57
CA VAL A 83 -3.62 10.85 0.06
C VAL A 83 -2.98 9.56 0.55
N GLY A 84 -3.76 8.68 1.19
CA GLY A 84 -3.28 7.37 1.62
C GLY A 84 -2.77 6.52 0.46
N MET A 85 -3.54 6.44 -0.63
CA MET A 85 -3.12 5.73 -1.84
C MET A 85 -1.89 6.38 -2.48
N PHE A 86 -1.85 7.70 -2.59
CA PHE A 86 -0.74 8.45 -3.19
C PHE A 86 0.58 8.19 -2.49
N ILE A 87 0.58 8.15 -1.15
CA ILE A 87 1.80 7.83 -0.37
C ILE A 87 2.29 6.42 -0.73
N MET A 88 1.40 5.43 -0.83
CA MET A 88 1.79 4.05 -1.17
C MET A 88 2.39 3.96 -2.58
N PHE A 89 1.76 4.57 -3.57
CA PHE A 89 2.29 4.63 -4.94
C PHE A 89 3.60 5.41 -5.00
N GLY A 90 3.70 6.53 -4.28
CA GLY A 90 4.91 7.35 -4.21
C GLY A 90 6.10 6.59 -3.62
N THR A 91 5.90 5.89 -2.49
CA THR A 91 6.95 5.07 -1.87
C THR A 91 7.38 3.92 -2.79
N GLY A 92 6.45 3.23 -3.45
CA GLY A 92 6.77 2.17 -4.41
C GLY A 92 7.61 2.71 -5.58
N ALA A 93 7.16 3.80 -6.21
CA ALA A 93 7.89 4.43 -7.31
C ALA A 93 9.33 4.80 -6.93
N ILE A 94 9.53 5.36 -5.73
CA ILE A 94 10.88 5.70 -5.23
C ILE A 94 11.71 4.42 -5.03
N MET A 95 11.16 3.38 -4.42
CA MET A 95 11.85 2.09 -4.23
C MET A 95 12.24 1.45 -5.56
N LEU A 96 11.38 1.52 -6.57
CA LEU A 96 11.65 1.01 -7.91
C LEU A 96 12.81 1.76 -8.57
N VAL A 97 12.85 3.09 -8.47
CA VAL A 97 13.96 3.89 -9.02
C VAL A 97 15.27 3.55 -8.31
N ILE A 98 15.26 3.45 -6.99
CA ILE A 98 16.45 3.13 -6.20
C ILE A 98 16.96 1.72 -6.50
N SER A 99 16.08 0.72 -6.52
CA SER A 99 16.47 -0.68 -6.79
C SER A 99 17.03 -0.85 -8.20
N ASN A 100 16.43 -0.21 -9.21
CA ASN A 100 16.95 -0.20 -10.57
C ASN A 100 18.32 0.46 -10.67
N PHE A 101 18.54 1.56 -9.93
CA PHE A 101 19.83 2.23 -9.89
C PHE A 101 20.94 1.32 -9.34
N PHE A 102 20.68 0.61 -8.24
CA PHE A 102 21.65 -0.34 -7.68
C PHE A 102 21.82 -1.61 -8.52
N SER A 103 20.78 -2.09 -9.20
CA SER A 103 20.88 -3.25 -10.09
C SER A 103 21.62 -2.96 -11.39
N ALA A 104 21.66 -1.70 -11.81
CA ALA A 104 22.36 -1.27 -13.02
C ALA A 104 23.87 -1.03 -12.79
N LEU A 105 24.32 -1.02 -11.54
CA LEU A 105 25.73 -0.89 -11.15
C LEU A 105 26.38 -2.27 -11.05
#